data_AF-A0A401KRB7-F1
#
_entry.id   AF-A0A401KRB7-F1
#
_cell.length_a   1.000
_cell.length_b   1.000
_cell.length_c   1.000
_cell.angle_alpha   90.00
_cell.angle_beta   90.00
_cell.angle_gamma   90.00
#
_symmetry.space_group_name_H-M   'P 1'
#
loop_
_entity.id
_entity.type
_entity.pdbx_description
1 polymer ?
#
loop_
_entity_poly.entity_id
_entity_poly.type
_entity_poly.pdbx_seq_one_letter_code
_entity_poly.pdbx_strand_id
1 'polypeptide(L)'
;MDRVTHVIDPDGEVIIVLQNPNAPFAELSEALTSDNLAYILPGPSDEIQNSAEGIKALRNEPIKTLKKGKKKKKKVSNSGRRAVHHQESAPVAPAAEAPAEEPVDEPAEAPAEAPAEAPAEEPVDEPVDEPVDEPVDEPAEGPAEGPAEGPAEIGVTKQLEENCFRIQVSAKHLILSSSVFKKILTGGWKESITYLRKGSVEITADSWDVDALLVMLRIIHCQSHQIPRKLTLEMLAKVAVLADYYDCREAVVFFADTWINALDDITPATYSRDLILWLWVAWYFHLPANFKEATSSAMSLSNGWIDNLGLPIPEEIISMGA
;
A
#
# COMPACT_ATOMS: atom_id res chain seq x y z
N MET A 1 -8.93 -22.39 -21.45
CA MET A 1 -8.02 -21.48 -20.73
C MET A 1 -8.03 -20.20 -21.49
N ASP A 2 -8.60 -19.17 -20.90
CA ASP A 2 -8.95 -17.96 -21.61
C ASP A 2 -7.74 -17.02 -21.64
N ARG A 3 -7.69 -16.15 -22.64
CA ARG A 3 -6.46 -15.44 -23.00
C ARG A 3 -5.94 -14.61 -21.82
N VAL A 4 -4.65 -14.78 -21.50
CA VAL A 4 -3.95 -13.94 -20.52
C VAL A 4 -3.94 -12.50 -21.02
N THR A 5 -4.35 -11.55 -20.16
CA THR A 5 -4.41 -10.12 -20.48
C THR A 5 -3.10 -9.41 -20.15
N HIS A 6 -2.46 -9.82 -19.06
CA HIS A 6 -1.23 -9.23 -18.53
C HIS A 6 -0.27 -10.34 -18.11
N VAL A 7 1.00 -10.23 -18.50
CA VAL A 7 2.06 -11.15 -18.08
C VAL A 7 3.05 -10.35 -17.24
N ILE A 8 3.17 -10.69 -15.96
CA ILE A 8 4.23 -10.17 -15.08
C ILE A 8 5.37 -11.19 -15.08
N ASP A 9 5.05 -12.48 -14.95
CA ASP A 9 6.01 -13.58 -15.03
C ASP A 9 5.62 -14.54 -16.18
N PRO A 10 6.39 -14.63 -17.29
CA PRO A 10 6.06 -15.52 -18.42
C PRO A 10 6.07 -17.01 -18.07
N ASP A 11 6.91 -17.40 -17.11
CA ASP A 11 7.01 -18.77 -16.58
C ASP A 11 6.11 -18.94 -15.33
N GLY A 12 5.32 -17.91 -14.99
CA GLY A 12 4.51 -17.83 -13.78
C GLY A 12 3.39 -18.88 -13.73
N GLU A 13 3.33 -19.59 -12.60
CA GLU A 13 2.44 -20.73 -12.39
C GLU A 13 0.99 -20.36 -12.02
N VAL A 14 0.72 -19.09 -11.72
CA VAL A 14 -0.55 -18.60 -11.17
C VAL A 14 -1.19 -17.59 -12.11
N ILE A 15 -2.46 -17.79 -12.44
CA ILE A 15 -3.31 -16.77 -13.08
C ILE A 15 -4.18 -16.12 -12.00
N ILE A 16 -3.99 -14.83 -11.74
CA ILE A 16 -4.95 -14.03 -10.98
C ILE A 16 -6.07 -13.61 -11.95
N VAL A 17 -7.30 -13.96 -11.62
CA VAL A 17 -8.52 -13.64 -12.37
C VAL A 17 -9.25 -12.54 -11.62
N LEU A 18 -8.98 -11.29 -12.00
CA LEU A 18 -9.64 -10.10 -11.43
C LEU A 18 -11.00 -9.89 -12.11
N GLN A 19 -12.06 -10.00 -11.33
CA GLN A 19 -13.45 -9.71 -11.70
C GLN A 19 -13.83 -8.30 -11.22
N ASN A 20 -14.82 -7.68 -11.87
CA ASN A 20 -15.35 -6.35 -11.55
C ASN A 20 -14.25 -5.27 -11.33
N PRO A 21 -13.27 -5.14 -12.24
CA PRO A 21 -12.13 -4.25 -12.04
C PRO A 21 -12.55 -2.79 -11.95
N ASN A 22 -11.81 -2.01 -11.16
CA ASN A 22 -12.00 -0.56 -10.97
C ASN A 22 -13.39 -0.21 -10.38
N ALA A 23 -13.88 -1.03 -9.44
CA ALA A 23 -15.08 -0.71 -8.67
C ALA A 23 -14.94 0.63 -7.91
N PRO A 24 -16.06 1.28 -7.53
CA PRO A 24 -16.02 2.56 -6.83
C PRO A 24 -15.24 2.48 -5.52
N PHE A 25 -14.37 3.47 -5.29
CA PHE A 25 -13.40 3.46 -4.19
C PHE A 25 -13.57 4.69 -3.30
N ALA A 26 -13.76 4.46 -2.00
CA ALA A 26 -13.89 5.51 -0.98
C ALA A 26 -14.90 6.62 -1.35
N GLU A 27 -16.14 6.23 -1.68
CA GLU A 27 -17.19 7.18 -2.04
C GLU A 27 -17.72 7.92 -0.79
N LEU A 28 -17.73 9.25 -0.82
CA LEU A 28 -18.30 10.08 0.24
C LEU A 28 -19.79 10.29 -0.03
N SER A 29 -20.63 9.94 0.95
CA SER A 29 -22.09 10.08 0.81
C SER A 29 -22.52 11.56 0.71
N GLU A 30 -23.46 11.85 -0.20
CA GLU A 30 -23.93 13.23 -0.48
C GLU A 30 -24.49 13.94 0.76
N ALA A 31 -24.98 13.18 1.74
CA ALA A 31 -25.51 13.67 3.01
C ALA A 31 -24.48 14.43 3.88
N LEU A 32 -23.19 14.25 3.64
CA LEU A 32 -22.10 14.93 4.36
C LEU A 32 -21.53 16.16 3.61
N THR A 33 -22.09 16.50 2.44
CA THR A 33 -21.68 17.71 1.70
C THR A 33 -22.25 18.98 2.32
N SER A 34 -21.47 20.07 2.31
CA SER A 34 -21.82 21.32 3.00
C SER A 34 -23.14 21.96 2.54
N ASP A 35 -23.54 21.74 1.28
CA ASP A 35 -24.77 22.29 0.71
C ASP A 35 -26.04 21.64 1.29
N ASN A 36 -25.98 20.36 1.69
CA ASN A 36 -27.10 19.67 2.34
C ASN A 36 -27.30 20.08 3.80
N LEU A 37 -26.25 20.56 4.49
CA LEU A 37 -26.33 20.96 5.90
C LEU A 37 -27.24 22.19 6.11
N ALA A 38 -27.46 22.99 5.07
CA ALA A 38 -28.36 24.15 5.09
C ALA A 38 -29.85 23.79 5.25
N TYR A 39 -30.25 22.55 4.93
CA TYR A 39 -31.65 22.09 4.97
C TYR A 39 -32.03 21.32 6.24
N ILE A 40 -31.07 20.93 7.07
CA ILE A 40 -31.31 20.13 8.30
C ILE A 40 -31.53 21.01 9.54
N LEU A 41 -31.09 22.27 9.51
CA LEU A 41 -31.36 23.22 10.59
C LEU A 41 -32.85 23.62 10.59
N PRO A 42 -33.61 23.42 11.69
CA PRO A 42 -34.87 24.14 11.86
C PRO A 42 -34.56 25.64 11.92
N GLY A 43 -35.38 26.44 11.23
CA GLY A 43 -35.22 27.89 11.19
C GLY A 43 -35.25 28.53 12.59
N PRO A 44 -34.67 29.74 12.76
CA PRO A 44 -34.55 30.37 14.06
C PRO A 44 -35.92 30.60 14.71
N SER A 45 -36.20 29.90 15.80
CA SER A 45 -37.45 30.07 16.56
C SER A 45 -37.57 31.50 17.11
N ASP A 46 -38.65 32.18 16.75
CA ASP A 46 -39.01 33.54 17.20
C ASP A 46 -39.36 33.60 18.70
N GLU A 47 -38.40 33.47 19.63
CA GLU A 47 -38.71 33.69 21.06
C GLU A 47 -37.56 34.16 22.00
N ILE A 48 -36.71 35.12 21.58
CA ILE A 48 -36.05 36.03 22.56
C ILE A 48 -36.12 37.49 22.09
N GLN A 49 -37.29 38.11 22.23
CA GLN A 49 -37.41 39.57 22.30
C GLN A 49 -37.39 40.02 23.77
N ASN A 50 -36.20 40.34 24.30
CA ASN A 50 -35.94 41.42 25.30
C ASN A 50 -34.58 41.26 26.01
N SER A 51 -33.57 42.04 25.62
CA SER A 51 -32.66 42.78 26.53
C SER A 51 -31.55 43.47 25.70
N ALA A 52 -31.87 44.63 25.12
CA ALA A 52 -30.95 45.41 24.29
C ALA A 52 -30.25 46.57 25.05
N GLU A 53 -30.33 46.59 26.38
CA GLU A 53 -29.68 47.59 27.25
C GLU A 53 -28.75 46.89 28.26
N GLY A 54 -27.49 46.65 27.85
CA GLY A 54 -26.52 45.98 28.72
C GLY A 54 -25.04 46.07 28.33
N ILE A 55 -24.71 46.18 27.03
CA ILE A 55 -23.31 46.18 26.56
C ILE A 55 -22.99 47.39 25.66
N LYS A 56 -23.12 48.60 26.23
CA LYS A 56 -22.58 49.86 25.65
C LYS A 56 -21.78 50.69 26.66
N ALA A 57 -21.20 50.05 27.67
CA ALA A 57 -20.32 50.69 28.64
C ALA A 57 -19.18 49.75 29.08
N LEU A 58 -18.10 49.67 28.28
CA LEU A 58 -16.74 49.23 28.68
C LEU A 58 -15.75 49.31 27.48
N ARG A 59 -15.54 50.53 26.98
CA ARG A 59 -14.43 50.90 26.07
C ARG A 59 -14.05 52.35 26.39
N ASN A 60 -12.77 52.70 26.31
CA ASN A 60 -12.13 53.90 26.92
C ASN A 60 -11.98 53.69 28.45
N GLU A 61 -10.86 53.88 29.15
CA GLU A 61 -9.50 54.48 28.93
C GLU A 61 -8.53 53.88 30.02
N PRO A 62 -7.26 54.31 30.22
CA PRO A 62 -6.08 54.04 29.38
C PRO A 62 -4.92 53.34 30.15
N ILE A 63 -3.86 52.93 29.42
CA ILE A 63 -2.66 52.28 29.99
C ILE A 63 -1.82 53.28 30.85
N LYS A 64 -1.29 52.84 32.00
CA LYS A 64 -0.34 53.61 32.83
C LYS A 64 0.97 52.87 33.08
N THR A 65 2.09 53.56 32.88
CA THR A 65 3.47 53.06 33.07
C THR A 65 4.04 53.39 34.46
N LEU A 66 5.01 52.62 34.97
CA LEU A 66 6.04 53.10 35.94
C LEU A 66 7.33 52.22 35.92
N LYS A 67 8.40 52.61 36.64
CA LYS A 67 9.81 52.24 36.31
C LYS A 67 10.70 51.79 37.50
N LYS A 68 11.57 50.79 37.26
CA LYS A 68 12.96 50.51 37.80
C LYS A 68 13.24 50.47 39.34
N GLY A 69 13.90 49.39 39.83
CA GLY A 69 14.20 49.20 41.29
C GLY A 69 15.48 48.45 41.82
N LYS A 70 16.56 48.21 41.04
CA LYS A 70 17.96 47.86 41.48
C LYS A 70 18.28 46.94 42.72
N LYS A 71 18.95 45.79 42.43
CA LYS A 71 20.18 45.21 43.10
C LYS A 71 20.02 44.56 44.52
N LYS A 72 20.92 43.70 45.08
CA LYS A 72 22.41 43.52 44.90
C LYS A 72 23.00 42.20 45.52
N LYS A 73 24.02 41.58 44.86
CA LYS A 73 25.06 40.61 45.37
C LYS A 73 24.59 39.18 45.79
N LYS A 74 25.44 38.13 45.84
CA LYS A 74 26.92 37.99 46.03
C LYS A 74 27.48 36.77 45.23
N LYS A 75 28.40 36.93 44.25
CA LYS A 75 29.88 36.58 44.22
C LYS A 75 30.24 35.24 44.92
N VAL A 76 30.93 34.24 44.34
CA VAL A 76 32.01 34.12 43.29
C VAL A 76 31.68 32.96 42.30
N SER A 77 32.38 32.52 41.23
CA SER A 77 33.73 32.69 40.59
C SER A 77 33.57 32.75 39.03
N ASN A 78 34.53 32.88 38.08
CA ASN A 78 36.01 32.78 37.93
C ASN A 78 36.60 31.34 37.83
N SER A 79 37.49 30.93 36.90
CA SER A 79 38.24 31.55 35.77
C SER A 79 38.27 30.61 34.54
N GLY A 80 38.70 30.95 33.32
CA GLY A 80 39.20 32.18 32.65
C GLY A 80 39.60 31.86 31.18
N ARG A 81 39.30 32.70 30.17
CA ARG A 81 40.23 33.63 29.45
C ARG A 81 41.49 32.97 28.84
N ARG A 82 41.97 33.25 27.61
CA ARG A 82 41.69 34.20 26.47
C ARG A 82 42.33 33.56 25.19
N ALA A 83 42.03 33.80 23.91
CA ALA A 83 41.20 34.74 23.11
C ALA A 83 41.97 35.79 22.24
N VAL A 84 41.90 35.58 20.91
CA VAL A 84 41.95 36.50 19.73
C VAL A 84 43.30 37.08 19.21
N HIS A 85 43.31 37.30 17.87
CA HIS A 85 44.14 38.17 16.99
C HIS A 85 45.34 37.51 16.23
N HIS A 86 45.56 37.75 14.92
CA HIS A 86 44.75 38.39 13.87
C HIS A 86 45.34 38.19 12.43
N GLN A 87 44.68 38.80 11.42
CA GLN A 87 45.16 39.08 10.04
C GLN A 87 45.13 37.98 8.97
N GLU A 88 45.36 38.43 7.73
CA GLU A 88 44.89 37.93 6.43
C GLU A 88 46.04 38.07 5.41
N SER A 89 46.32 37.02 4.63
CA SER A 89 47.13 37.08 3.39
C SER A 89 47.08 35.77 2.60
N ALA A 90 47.09 35.89 1.29
CA ALA A 90 47.36 34.84 0.28
C ALA A 90 48.12 35.52 -0.89
N PRO A 91 48.68 34.80 -1.89
CA PRO A 91 48.72 33.35 -2.10
C PRO A 91 50.17 32.82 -2.27
N VAL A 92 50.32 31.57 -2.75
CA VAL A 92 51.27 31.08 -3.80
C VAL A 92 51.42 29.54 -3.70
N ALA A 93 51.44 28.88 -4.85
CA ALA A 93 51.95 27.51 -5.04
C ALA A 93 53.01 27.56 -6.17
N PRO A 94 53.99 26.64 -6.22
CA PRO A 94 53.85 25.46 -7.09
C PRO A 94 54.62 24.19 -6.65
N ALA A 95 54.49 23.12 -7.44
CA ALA A 95 55.30 21.87 -7.48
C ALA A 95 55.35 21.01 -6.18
N ALA A 96 54.94 19.74 -6.14
CA ALA A 96 55.15 18.56 -7.01
C ALA A 96 56.51 17.87 -6.83
N GLU A 97 56.47 16.65 -6.26
CA GLU A 97 57.31 15.48 -6.61
C GLU A 97 56.61 14.18 -6.15
N ALA A 98 56.90 13.07 -6.83
CA ALA A 98 56.59 11.68 -6.45
C ALA A 98 57.68 10.78 -7.07
N PRO A 99 58.20 9.78 -6.35
CA PRO A 99 57.79 8.38 -6.52
C PRO A 99 57.35 7.75 -5.17
N ALA A 100 56.52 6.71 -5.07
CA ALA A 100 56.46 5.40 -5.73
C ALA A 100 57.56 4.41 -5.30
N GLU A 101 57.14 3.30 -4.68
CA GLU A 101 57.76 1.95 -4.61
C GLU A 101 56.68 1.03 -4.00
N GLU A 102 56.34 -0.08 -4.65
CA GLU A 102 55.62 -1.21 -4.02
C GLU A 102 56.64 -2.23 -3.49
N PRO A 103 56.22 -3.23 -2.70
CA PRO A 103 56.06 -4.52 -3.38
C PRO A 103 54.84 -5.34 -2.95
N VAL A 104 54.46 -6.25 -3.85
CA VAL A 104 53.50 -7.33 -3.68
C VAL A 104 53.97 -8.34 -2.63
N ASP A 105 53.04 -8.88 -1.84
CA ASP A 105 53.21 -10.19 -1.20
C ASP A 105 51.86 -10.93 -1.13
N GLU A 106 51.72 -11.98 -1.94
CA GLU A 106 50.73 -13.05 -1.82
C GLU A 106 51.44 -14.35 -2.23
N PRO A 107 51.38 -15.40 -1.40
CA PRO A 107 50.61 -16.55 -1.88
C PRO A 107 49.78 -17.25 -0.80
N ALA A 108 48.78 -17.97 -1.28
CA ALA A 108 47.83 -18.78 -0.53
C ALA A 108 48.42 -19.82 0.44
N GLU A 109 47.65 -20.15 1.48
CA GLU A 109 47.44 -21.55 1.85
C GLU A 109 45.94 -21.86 2.04
N ALA A 110 45.54 -23.02 1.51
CA ALA A 110 44.38 -23.76 1.95
C ALA A 110 44.66 -25.26 1.72
N PRO A 111 44.52 -26.09 2.76
CA PRO A 111 44.17 -27.49 2.55
C PRO A 111 42.89 -27.89 3.32
N ALA A 112 42.29 -28.98 2.85
CA ALA A 112 40.98 -29.46 3.29
C ALA A 112 40.98 -30.10 4.69
N GLU A 113 39.82 -30.06 5.32
CA GLU A 113 39.34 -31.11 6.24
C GLU A 113 37.94 -31.53 5.76
N ALA A 114 37.73 -32.83 5.56
CA ALA A 114 36.49 -33.39 5.01
C ALA A 114 36.17 -34.74 5.65
N PRO A 115 35.05 -34.88 6.37
CA PRO A 115 34.54 -36.19 6.78
C PRO A 115 33.77 -36.82 5.60
N ALA A 116 34.25 -37.96 5.13
CA ALA A 116 33.49 -38.89 4.30
C ALA A 116 32.68 -39.88 5.17
N GLU A 117 32.06 -40.88 4.53
CA GLU A 117 31.45 -42.08 5.14
C GLU A 117 30.15 -41.90 5.95
N ALA A 118 29.01 -42.00 5.25
CA ALA A 118 27.90 -42.89 5.62
C ALA A 118 27.09 -43.23 4.35
N PRO A 119 26.49 -44.43 4.21
CA PRO A 119 26.48 -45.13 2.92
C PRO A 119 25.24 -44.91 2.04
N ALA A 120 25.39 -45.28 0.77
CA ALA A 120 24.29 -45.48 -0.16
C ALA A 120 23.63 -46.85 0.05
N GLU A 121 22.29 -46.88 0.06
CA GLU A 121 21.45 -48.09 0.11
C GLU A 121 20.31 -47.94 -0.93
N GLU A 122 20.66 -48.14 -2.19
CA GLU A 122 19.76 -48.71 -3.20
C GLU A 122 20.45 -50.02 -3.65
N PRO A 123 19.69 -51.13 -3.78
CA PRO A 123 19.07 -51.37 -5.08
C PRO A 123 17.69 -52.04 -5.05
N VAL A 124 16.89 -51.69 -6.07
CA VAL A 124 16.01 -52.58 -6.86
C VAL A 124 14.93 -53.41 -6.15
N ASP A 125 13.68 -53.15 -6.53
CA ASP A 125 12.88 -54.21 -7.15
C ASP A 125 12.25 -53.67 -8.46
N GLU A 126 12.15 -54.52 -9.48
CA GLU A 126 11.71 -54.15 -10.84
C GLU A 126 10.17 -54.10 -10.98
N PRO A 127 9.62 -53.41 -12.01
CA PRO A 127 8.17 -53.31 -12.19
C PRO A 127 7.53 -54.67 -12.50
N VAL A 128 6.37 -54.94 -11.90
CA VAL A 128 5.52 -56.08 -12.25
C VAL A 128 4.70 -55.75 -13.51
N ASP A 129 4.60 -56.73 -14.40
CA ASP A 129 4.15 -56.61 -15.79
C ASP A 129 2.63 -56.39 -16.03
N GLU A 130 2.39 -55.91 -17.26
CA GLU A 130 1.21 -56.07 -18.14
C GLU A 130 -0.17 -55.43 -17.79
N PRO A 131 -0.80 -54.73 -18.78
CA PRO A 131 -2.18 -54.24 -18.69
C PRO A 131 -3.20 -55.21 -19.33
N VAL A 132 -4.30 -55.47 -18.62
CA VAL A 132 -5.41 -56.38 -18.99
C VAL A 132 -6.70 -55.82 -18.32
N ASP A 133 -7.85 -55.58 -18.96
CA ASP A 133 -8.29 -55.69 -20.36
C ASP A 133 -9.13 -54.43 -20.74
N GLU A 134 -9.16 -54.07 -22.04
CA GLU A 134 -10.32 -53.39 -22.64
C GLU A 134 -11.04 -54.36 -23.61
N PRO A 135 -12.32 -54.68 -23.38
CA PRO A 135 -13.22 -55.14 -24.43
C PRO A 135 -14.13 -53.97 -24.88
N VAL A 136 -14.06 -53.64 -26.17
CA VAL A 136 -14.99 -52.71 -26.85
C VAL A 136 -16.38 -53.34 -26.95
N ASP A 137 -17.42 -52.59 -26.59
CA ASP A 137 -18.82 -52.94 -26.88
C ASP A 137 -19.62 -51.72 -27.40
N GLU A 138 -19.52 -51.51 -28.71
CA GLU A 138 -20.48 -50.79 -29.57
C GLU A 138 -20.78 -51.71 -30.77
N PRO A 139 -21.92 -51.59 -31.50
CA PRO A 139 -22.91 -50.49 -31.48
C PRO A 139 -24.39 -50.96 -31.43
N ALA A 140 -25.34 -50.03 -31.57
CA ALA A 140 -26.40 -49.99 -32.62
C ALA A 140 -27.76 -49.38 -32.17
N GLU A 141 -28.32 -48.53 -33.05
CA GLU A 141 -29.77 -48.28 -33.34
C GLU A 141 -30.78 -48.21 -32.17
N GLY A 142 -31.62 -47.18 -31.95
CA GLY A 142 -32.09 -46.02 -32.72
C GLY A 142 -33.52 -45.65 -32.21
N PRO A 143 -34.33 -44.76 -32.84
CA PRO A 143 -34.07 -43.80 -33.92
C PRO A 143 -34.32 -42.33 -33.46
N ALA A 144 -34.37 -41.38 -34.40
CA ALA A 144 -34.53 -39.94 -34.15
C ALA A 144 -35.97 -39.41 -34.25
N GLU A 145 -36.24 -38.25 -33.63
CA GLU A 145 -37.31 -37.32 -34.02
C GLU A 145 -36.85 -35.84 -33.98
N GLY A 146 -37.34 -35.05 -34.94
CA GLY A 146 -37.75 -33.65 -34.75
C GLY A 146 -36.70 -32.54 -34.55
N PRO A 147 -36.46 -31.66 -35.54
CA PRO A 147 -35.78 -30.39 -35.31
C PRO A 147 -36.73 -29.31 -34.75
N ALA A 148 -36.21 -28.44 -33.89
CA ALA A 148 -36.86 -27.20 -33.46
C ALA A 148 -35.85 -26.03 -33.50
N GLU A 149 -36.31 -24.85 -33.89
CA GLU A 149 -35.46 -23.69 -34.20
C GLU A 149 -35.07 -22.87 -32.95
N GLY A 150 -33.88 -22.26 -32.94
CA GLY A 150 -33.51 -21.31 -31.87
C GLY A 150 -32.03 -20.86 -31.81
N PRO A 151 -31.51 -20.07 -32.77
CA PRO A 151 -30.17 -19.49 -32.66
C PRO A 151 -30.16 -18.26 -31.73
N ALA A 152 -30.17 -18.48 -30.40
CA ALA A 152 -30.26 -17.40 -29.39
C ALA A 152 -29.20 -17.46 -28.25
N GLU A 153 -28.34 -18.47 -28.20
CA GLU A 153 -27.37 -18.71 -27.11
C GLU A 153 -25.91 -18.44 -27.51
N ILE A 154 -25.66 -17.29 -28.18
CA ILE A 154 -24.30 -16.85 -28.58
C ILE A 154 -24.03 -15.38 -28.17
N GLY A 155 -25.03 -14.67 -27.64
CA GLY A 155 -24.91 -13.24 -27.32
C GLY A 155 -24.36 -12.92 -25.92
N VAL A 156 -24.62 -13.77 -24.92
CA VAL A 156 -24.43 -13.40 -23.49
C VAL A 156 -22.99 -13.62 -23.01
N THR A 157 -22.35 -14.72 -23.42
CA THR A 157 -20.99 -15.08 -22.96
C THR A 157 -19.96 -14.01 -23.30
N LYS A 158 -20.07 -13.43 -24.50
CA LYS A 158 -19.03 -12.55 -25.06
C LYS A 158 -18.95 -11.14 -24.46
N GLN A 159 -20.01 -10.67 -23.77
CA GLN A 159 -19.98 -9.39 -23.08
C GLN A 159 -19.51 -9.51 -21.62
N LEU A 160 -19.54 -10.71 -21.05
CA LEU A 160 -19.04 -10.96 -19.70
C LEU A 160 -17.50 -11.12 -19.67
N GLU A 161 -16.91 -11.47 -20.82
CA GLU A 161 -15.46 -11.53 -21.05
C GLU A 161 -14.77 -10.15 -21.05
N GLU A 162 -15.49 -9.05 -21.33
CA GLU A 162 -14.90 -7.70 -21.48
C GLU A 162 -14.54 -7.04 -20.14
N ASN A 163 -15.09 -7.53 -19.01
CA ASN A 163 -14.89 -6.98 -17.66
C ASN A 163 -14.02 -7.88 -16.74
N CYS A 164 -13.09 -8.67 -17.29
CA CYS A 164 -12.19 -9.50 -16.47
C CYS A 164 -10.73 -9.44 -16.93
N PHE A 165 -9.80 -9.22 -15.98
CA PHE A 165 -8.36 -9.26 -16.23
C PHE A 165 -7.73 -10.56 -15.73
N ARG A 166 -7.05 -11.27 -16.63
CA ARG A 166 -6.27 -12.48 -16.34
C ARG A 166 -4.79 -12.10 -16.31
N ILE A 167 -4.15 -12.21 -15.15
CA ILE A 167 -2.77 -11.73 -14.88
C ILE A 167 -1.88 -12.93 -14.52
N GLN A 168 -0.84 -13.20 -15.30
CA GLN A 168 0.11 -14.29 -15.05
C GLN A 168 1.27 -13.85 -14.15
N VAL A 169 1.50 -14.60 -13.07
CA VAL A 169 2.44 -14.31 -11.97
C VAL A 169 3.01 -15.62 -11.40
N SER A 170 4.18 -15.57 -10.76
CA SER A 170 4.78 -16.77 -10.15
C SER A 170 4.24 -17.02 -8.73
N ALA A 171 3.93 -18.28 -8.45
CA ALA A 171 3.59 -18.76 -7.12
C ALA A 171 4.68 -18.44 -6.09
N LYS A 172 5.96 -18.53 -6.48
CA LYS A 172 7.10 -18.36 -5.55
C LYS A 172 7.20 -16.93 -5.02
N HIS A 173 7.09 -15.93 -5.90
CA HIS A 173 7.08 -14.53 -5.52
C HIS A 173 5.89 -14.21 -4.60
N LEU A 174 4.68 -14.65 -4.97
CA LEU A 174 3.47 -14.48 -4.15
C LEU A 174 3.60 -15.12 -2.74
N ILE A 175 4.11 -16.36 -2.65
CA ILE A 175 4.26 -17.10 -1.37
C ILE A 175 5.31 -16.47 -0.45
N LEU A 176 6.37 -15.85 -1.01
CA LEU A 176 7.44 -15.23 -0.24
C LEU A 176 7.08 -13.84 0.27
N SER A 177 6.34 -13.04 -0.52
CA SER A 177 6.00 -11.66 -0.19
C SER A 177 4.66 -11.45 0.51
N SER A 178 3.83 -12.50 0.68
CA SER A 178 2.48 -12.37 1.23
C SER A 178 2.08 -13.58 2.08
N SER A 179 1.65 -13.37 3.33
CA SER A 179 1.11 -14.47 4.14
C SER A 179 -0.25 -14.95 3.63
N VAL A 180 -1.02 -14.09 2.95
CA VAL A 180 -2.33 -14.40 2.37
C VAL A 180 -2.20 -15.28 1.13
N PHE A 181 -1.36 -14.91 0.16
CA PHE A 181 -1.11 -15.78 -1.00
C PHE A 181 -0.44 -17.09 -0.59
N LYS A 182 0.42 -17.10 0.44
CA LYS A 182 0.94 -18.33 1.06
C LYS A 182 -0.19 -19.22 1.58
N LYS A 183 -1.14 -18.68 2.33
CA LYS A 183 -2.33 -19.44 2.81
C LYS A 183 -3.18 -19.97 1.63
N ILE A 184 -3.37 -19.20 0.56
CA ILE A 184 -4.13 -19.62 -0.63
C ILE A 184 -3.43 -20.78 -1.36
N LEU A 185 -2.11 -20.66 -1.58
CA LEU A 185 -1.32 -21.58 -2.41
C LEU A 185 -0.77 -22.80 -1.65
N THR A 186 -0.72 -22.79 -0.31
CA THR A 186 -0.21 -23.92 0.50
C THR A 186 -1.14 -24.36 1.65
N GLY A 187 -2.32 -23.74 1.83
CA GLY A 187 -3.16 -23.91 3.03
C GLY A 187 -4.18 -25.06 3.02
N GLY A 188 -4.18 -25.93 2.01
CA GLY A 188 -5.14 -27.05 1.89
C GLY A 188 -6.46 -26.71 1.19
N TRP A 189 -6.64 -25.46 0.75
CA TRP A 189 -7.77 -25.03 -0.07
C TRP A 189 -7.72 -25.63 -1.49
N LYS A 190 -8.86 -25.58 -2.21
CA LYS A 190 -9.03 -26.11 -3.58
C LYS A 190 -7.94 -25.61 -4.54
N GLU A 191 -7.52 -24.37 -4.35
CA GLU A 191 -6.50 -23.65 -5.09
C GLU A 191 -5.14 -24.32 -4.87
N SER A 192 -4.69 -24.46 -3.61
CA SER A 192 -3.47 -25.18 -3.26
C SER A 192 -3.46 -26.64 -3.73
N ILE A 193 -4.59 -27.36 -3.63
CA ILE A 193 -4.71 -28.75 -4.11
C ILE A 193 -4.58 -28.81 -5.64
N THR A 194 -5.10 -27.81 -6.35
CA THR A 194 -4.99 -27.71 -7.82
C THR A 194 -3.54 -27.41 -8.22
N TYR A 195 -2.92 -26.41 -7.57
CA TYR A 195 -1.52 -26.04 -7.80
C TYR A 195 -0.57 -27.22 -7.58
N LEU A 196 -0.66 -27.91 -6.43
CA LEU A 196 0.19 -29.05 -6.08
C LEU A 196 -0.01 -30.28 -7.01
N ARG A 197 -1.15 -30.39 -7.69
CA ARG A 197 -1.44 -31.50 -8.63
C ARG A 197 -1.17 -31.19 -10.10
N LYS A 198 -1.25 -29.92 -10.51
CA LYS A 198 -1.14 -29.50 -11.92
C LYS A 198 0.09 -28.64 -12.22
N GLY A 199 0.85 -28.25 -11.20
CA GLY A 199 1.92 -27.25 -11.31
C GLY A 199 1.42 -25.84 -11.64
N SER A 200 0.11 -25.61 -11.66
CA SER A 200 -0.52 -24.35 -12.06
C SER A 200 -1.93 -24.20 -11.46
N VAL A 201 -2.38 -22.95 -11.28
CA VAL A 201 -3.69 -22.65 -10.68
C VAL A 201 -4.23 -21.29 -11.14
N GLU A 202 -5.56 -21.16 -11.18
CA GLU A 202 -6.24 -19.87 -11.30
C GLU A 202 -6.82 -19.47 -9.94
N ILE A 203 -6.60 -18.23 -9.49
CA ILE A 203 -7.15 -17.69 -8.25
C ILE A 203 -7.95 -16.43 -8.53
N THR A 204 -9.14 -16.30 -7.91
CA THR A 204 -10.03 -15.15 -8.12
C THR A 204 -9.67 -13.98 -7.23
N ALA A 205 -9.73 -12.78 -7.80
CA ALA A 205 -9.79 -11.50 -7.09
C ALA A 205 -10.99 -10.71 -7.61
N ASP A 206 -11.53 -9.77 -6.83
CA ASP A 206 -12.74 -9.03 -7.20
C ASP A 206 -12.65 -7.57 -6.76
N SER A 207 -13.33 -6.68 -7.47
CA SER A 207 -13.53 -5.26 -7.13
C SER A 207 -12.28 -4.38 -7.00
N TRP A 208 -11.08 -4.92 -7.21
CA TRP A 208 -9.84 -4.15 -7.15
C TRP A 208 -9.64 -3.22 -8.37
N ASP A 209 -8.96 -2.09 -8.11
CA ASP A 209 -8.36 -1.28 -9.17
C ASP A 209 -7.22 -2.06 -9.84
N VAL A 210 -7.27 -2.16 -11.18
CA VAL A 210 -6.35 -3.00 -11.95
C VAL A 210 -4.93 -2.44 -11.96
N ASP A 211 -4.76 -1.12 -12.02
CA ASP A 211 -3.44 -0.48 -12.03
C ASP A 211 -2.79 -0.56 -10.65
N ALA A 212 -3.56 -0.38 -9.58
CA ALA A 212 -3.10 -0.59 -8.20
C ALA A 212 -2.66 -2.05 -7.96
N LEU A 213 -3.42 -3.02 -8.46
CA LEU A 213 -3.08 -4.44 -8.39
C LEU A 213 -1.80 -4.74 -9.19
N LEU A 214 -1.66 -4.21 -10.41
CA LEU A 214 -0.46 -4.37 -11.22
C LEU A 214 0.78 -3.72 -10.57
N VAL A 215 0.65 -2.59 -9.88
CA VAL A 215 1.74 -1.98 -9.09
C VAL A 215 2.17 -2.90 -7.95
N MET A 216 1.23 -3.40 -7.14
CA MET A 216 1.53 -4.32 -6.04
C MET A 216 2.18 -5.62 -6.55
N LEU A 217 1.66 -6.21 -7.63
CA LEU A 217 2.22 -7.45 -8.18
C LEU A 217 3.61 -7.24 -8.80
N ARG A 218 3.88 -6.09 -9.45
CA ARG A 218 5.22 -5.72 -9.93
C ARG A 218 6.23 -5.53 -8.79
N ILE A 219 5.80 -4.99 -7.65
CA ILE A 219 6.60 -4.91 -6.42
C ILE A 219 6.98 -6.31 -5.93
N ILE A 220 6.01 -7.21 -5.82
CA ILE A 220 6.21 -8.61 -5.39
C ILE A 220 7.15 -9.38 -6.34
N HIS A 221 7.14 -9.07 -7.64
CA HIS A 221 8.02 -9.68 -8.65
C HIS A 221 9.33 -8.87 -8.89
N CYS A 222 9.68 -7.96 -7.99
CA CYS A 222 10.90 -7.14 -8.04
C CYS A 222 11.08 -6.31 -9.33
N GLN A 223 10.00 -6.03 -10.08
CA GLN A 223 10.02 -5.32 -11.36
C GLN A 223 10.09 -3.80 -11.17
N SER A 224 11.05 -3.33 -10.38
CA SER A 224 11.19 -1.93 -9.95
C SER A 224 11.29 -0.91 -11.08
N HIS A 225 11.76 -1.34 -12.26
CA HIS A 225 11.84 -0.52 -13.47
C HIS A 225 10.46 -0.23 -14.11
N GLN A 226 9.40 -0.96 -13.75
CA GLN A 226 8.02 -0.74 -14.21
C GLN A 226 7.12 -0.06 -13.16
N ILE A 227 7.68 0.32 -12.01
CA ILE A 227 6.93 0.97 -10.92
C ILE A 227 6.89 2.49 -11.19
N PRO A 228 5.71 3.14 -11.17
CA PRO A 228 5.61 4.58 -11.31
C PRO A 228 6.41 5.34 -10.25
N ARG A 229 7.13 6.38 -10.65
CA ARG A 229 7.82 7.30 -9.73
C ARG A 229 6.89 8.31 -9.03
N LYS A 230 5.63 8.38 -9.44
CA LYS A 230 4.56 9.17 -8.84
C LYS A 230 3.27 8.36 -8.86
N LEU A 231 2.47 8.46 -7.81
CA LEU A 231 1.08 8.01 -7.76
C LEU A 231 0.20 9.21 -7.38
N THR A 232 -1.10 9.18 -7.69
CA THR A 232 -2.07 10.09 -7.06
C THR A 232 -2.33 9.63 -5.63
N LEU A 233 -2.89 10.51 -4.78
CA LEU A 233 -3.29 10.16 -3.42
C LEU A 233 -4.24 8.95 -3.40
N GLU A 234 -5.20 8.92 -4.33
CA GLU A 234 -6.13 7.79 -4.49
C GLU A 234 -5.41 6.50 -4.90
N MET A 235 -4.49 6.55 -5.87
CA MET A 235 -3.75 5.37 -6.32
C MET A 235 -2.81 4.84 -5.21
N LEU A 236 -2.19 5.73 -4.43
CA LEU A 236 -1.41 5.36 -3.25
C LEU A 236 -2.29 4.72 -2.17
N ALA A 237 -3.49 5.26 -1.93
CA ALA A 237 -4.47 4.69 -1.01
C ALA A 237 -4.95 3.29 -1.46
N LYS A 238 -5.24 3.10 -2.75
CA LYS A 238 -5.61 1.81 -3.35
C LYS A 238 -4.50 0.77 -3.20
N VAL A 239 -3.25 1.15 -3.51
CA VAL A 239 -2.07 0.28 -3.31
C VAL A 239 -1.88 -0.07 -1.83
N ALA A 240 -2.13 0.86 -0.90
CA ALA A 240 -2.10 0.59 0.53
C ALA A 240 -3.21 -0.40 0.98
N VAL A 241 -4.45 -0.25 0.52
CA VAL A 241 -5.55 -1.20 0.85
C VAL A 241 -5.24 -2.61 0.34
N LEU A 242 -4.73 -2.72 -0.90
CA LEU A 242 -4.27 -3.99 -1.46
C LEU A 242 -3.15 -4.63 -0.62
N ALA A 243 -2.16 -3.82 -0.22
CA ALA A 243 -0.99 -4.30 0.51
C ALA A 243 -1.26 -4.63 1.99
N ASP A 244 -2.31 -4.03 2.56
CA ASP A 244 -2.92 -4.42 3.83
C ASP A 244 -3.67 -5.76 3.69
N TYR A 245 -4.63 -5.84 2.76
CA TYR A 245 -5.47 -7.03 2.52
C TYR A 245 -4.65 -8.27 2.18
N TYR A 246 -3.62 -8.14 1.34
CA TYR A 246 -2.73 -9.25 0.96
C TYR A 246 -1.55 -9.44 1.93
N ASP A 247 -1.43 -8.67 3.01
CA ASP A 247 -0.36 -8.80 4.01
C ASP A 247 1.05 -8.85 3.38
N CYS A 248 1.37 -7.82 2.60
CA CYS A 248 2.64 -7.67 1.87
C CYS A 248 3.33 -6.30 2.07
N ARG A 249 2.89 -5.57 3.11
CA ARG A 249 3.30 -4.20 3.48
C ARG A 249 4.80 -3.92 3.35
N GLU A 250 5.64 -4.81 3.87
CA GLU A 250 7.11 -4.64 3.89
C GLU A 250 7.74 -4.51 2.48
N ALA A 251 7.10 -5.07 1.44
CA ALA A 251 7.55 -4.89 0.06
C ALA A 251 7.16 -3.52 -0.52
N VAL A 252 6.06 -2.94 -0.04
CA VAL A 252 5.47 -1.69 -0.55
C VAL A 252 6.06 -0.45 0.14
N VAL A 253 6.34 -0.52 1.45
CA VAL A 253 6.93 0.61 2.21
C VAL A 253 8.26 1.10 1.63
N PHE A 254 9.04 0.24 0.97
CA PHE A 254 10.28 0.61 0.28
C PHE A 254 10.08 1.68 -0.81
N PHE A 255 8.90 1.74 -1.43
CA PHE A 255 8.57 2.73 -2.47
C PHE A 255 7.81 3.95 -1.92
N ALA A 256 7.27 3.85 -0.69
CA ALA A 256 6.38 4.85 -0.11
C ALA A 256 6.99 6.26 -0.08
N ASP A 257 8.23 6.40 0.39
CA ASP A 257 8.94 7.69 0.43
C ASP A 257 9.02 8.37 -0.95
N THR A 258 9.18 7.59 -2.03
CA THR A 258 9.24 8.15 -3.40
C THR A 258 7.88 8.71 -3.82
N TRP A 259 6.77 8.07 -3.42
CA TRP A 259 5.44 8.51 -3.79
C TRP A 259 4.91 9.63 -2.90
N ILE A 260 5.12 9.54 -1.58
CA ILE A 260 4.66 10.51 -0.58
C ILE A 260 5.32 11.88 -0.84
N ASN A 261 6.65 11.91 -1.04
CA ASN A 261 7.37 13.15 -1.40
C ASN A 261 7.11 13.62 -2.85
N ALA A 262 6.22 12.95 -3.59
CA ALA A 262 5.81 13.31 -4.95
C ALA A 262 4.32 13.70 -5.07
N LEU A 263 3.55 13.56 -4.00
CA LEU A 263 2.28 14.25 -3.79
C LEU A 263 2.57 15.73 -3.48
N ASP A 264 1.64 16.62 -3.82
CA ASP A 264 1.72 18.00 -3.38
C ASP A 264 1.39 18.09 -1.87
N ASP A 265 2.13 18.89 -1.10
CA ASP A 265 2.09 19.00 0.39
C ASP A 265 0.78 19.59 0.97
N ILE A 266 -0.36 19.42 0.30
CA ILE A 266 -1.64 20.04 0.64
C ILE A 266 -2.53 19.01 1.35
N THR A 267 -2.42 18.94 2.67
CA THR A 267 -3.47 18.35 3.52
C THR A 267 -4.76 19.15 3.29
N PRO A 268 -5.91 18.53 2.95
CA PRO A 268 -7.14 19.27 2.66
C PRO A 268 -7.64 20.08 3.86
N ALA A 269 -7.84 21.38 3.66
CA ALA A 269 -8.34 22.33 4.67
C ALA A 269 -9.86 22.24 4.91
N THR A 270 -10.53 21.26 4.29
CA THR A 270 -11.97 21.01 4.35
C THR A 270 -12.23 19.52 4.55
N TYR A 271 -13.27 19.17 5.32
CA TYR A 271 -13.72 17.77 5.41
C TYR A 271 -14.12 17.28 4.01
N SER A 272 -13.48 16.21 3.55
CA SER A 272 -13.49 15.80 2.16
C SER A 272 -12.97 14.36 2.04
N ARG A 273 -13.30 13.70 0.92
CA ARG A 273 -12.78 12.36 0.59
C ARG A 273 -11.25 12.31 0.69
N ASP A 274 -10.57 13.29 0.13
CA ASP A 274 -9.11 13.36 0.10
C ASP A 274 -8.49 13.51 1.50
N LEU A 275 -9.22 14.11 2.47
CA LEU A 275 -8.78 14.15 3.86
C LEU A 275 -8.79 12.76 4.51
N ILE A 276 -9.80 11.93 4.19
CA ILE A 276 -9.90 10.55 4.69
C ILE A 276 -8.88 9.64 3.96
N LEU A 277 -8.64 9.86 2.67
CA LEU A 277 -7.55 9.19 1.94
C LEU A 277 -6.17 9.52 2.54
N TRP A 278 -5.91 10.79 2.88
CA TRP A 278 -4.70 11.19 3.60
C TRP A 278 -4.61 10.58 5.00
N LEU A 279 -5.72 10.49 5.74
CA LEU A 279 -5.76 9.85 7.06
C LEU A 279 -5.38 8.36 6.98
N TRP A 280 -5.94 7.64 6.00
CA TRP A 280 -5.60 6.24 5.70
C TRP A 280 -4.13 6.07 5.32
N VAL A 281 -3.64 6.83 4.34
CA VAL A 281 -2.25 6.80 3.87
C VAL A 281 -1.28 7.11 5.02
N ALA A 282 -1.55 8.14 5.81
CA ALA A 282 -0.68 8.53 6.91
C ALA A 282 -0.70 7.54 8.09
N TRP A 283 -1.81 6.83 8.32
CA TRP A 283 -1.85 5.73 9.27
C TRP A 283 -1.05 4.53 8.78
N TYR A 284 -1.34 4.04 7.57
CA TYR A 284 -0.79 2.82 6.99
C TYR A 284 0.74 2.90 6.82
N PHE A 285 1.25 4.03 6.32
CA PHE A 285 2.70 4.28 6.16
C PHE A 285 3.37 4.86 7.42
N HIS A 286 2.65 4.97 8.55
CA HIS A 286 3.16 5.50 9.82
C HIS A 286 3.82 6.89 9.71
N LEU A 287 3.09 7.87 9.19
CA LEU A 287 3.52 9.25 9.01
C LEU A 287 3.02 10.12 10.17
N PRO A 288 3.71 10.22 11.33
CA PRO A 288 3.12 10.81 12.55
C PRO A 288 2.80 12.31 12.44
N ALA A 289 3.46 13.04 11.54
CA ALA A 289 3.14 14.44 11.28
C ALA A 289 1.82 14.56 10.49
N ASN A 290 1.77 13.98 9.30
CA ASN A 290 0.61 13.98 8.40
C ASN A 290 -0.61 13.34 9.08
N PHE A 291 -0.44 12.24 9.82
CA PHE A 291 -1.52 11.57 10.54
C PHE A 291 -2.12 12.48 11.61
N LYS A 292 -1.28 13.16 12.40
CA LYS A 292 -1.74 14.12 13.41
C LYS A 292 -2.45 15.30 12.75
N GLU A 293 -1.95 15.81 11.63
CA GLU A 293 -2.55 16.93 10.91
C GLU A 293 -3.91 16.54 10.31
N ALA A 294 -3.97 15.44 9.55
CA ALA A 294 -5.21 14.91 8.97
C ALA A 294 -6.27 14.59 10.04
N THR A 295 -5.86 13.96 11.15
CA THR A 295 -6.78 13.71 12.29
C THR A 295 -7.27 15.02 12.91
N SER A 296 -6.37 15.99 13.14
CA SER A 296 -6.75 17.29 13.74
C SER A 296 -7.73 18.04 12.84
N SER A 297 -7.51 18.04 11.53
CA SER A 297 -8.41 18.61 10.53
C SER A 297 -9.74 17.87 10.50
N ALA A 298 -9.73 16.52 10.43
CA ALA A 298 -10.95 15.72 10.39
C ALA A 298 -11.81 15.92 11.65
N MET A 299 -11.23 15.95 12.85
CA MET A 299 -11.94 16.23 14.10
C MET A 299 -12.43 17.68 14.21
N SER A 300 -11.77 18.64 13.56
CA SER A 300 -12.16 20.07 13.60
C SER A 300 -13.21 20.45 12.54
N LEU A 301 -13.41 19.60 11.53
CA LEU A 301 -14.23 19.90 10.34
C LEU A 301 -15.40 18.92 10.16
N SER A 302 -15.44 17.82 10.92
CA SER A 302 -16.59 16.91 10.97
C SER A 302 -17.62 17.34 12.01
N ASN A 303 -18.87 16.90 11.85
CA ASN A 303 -19.95 17.13 12.81
C ASN A 303 -19.93 16.10 13.96
N GLY A 304 -18.75 15.73 14.46
CA GLY A 304 -18.53 14.68 15.47
C GLY A 304 -18.44 13.25 14.92
N TRP A 305 -18.89 13.00 13.69
CA TRP A 305 -18.74 11.70 13.02
C TRP A 305 -17.72 11.78 11.88
N ILE A 306 -16.71 10.92 11.91
CA ILE A 306 -15.77 10.70 10.80
C ILE A 306 -16.23 9.43 10.06
N ASP A 307 -16.38 9.54 8.74
CA ASP A 307 -16.67 8.40 7.86
C ASP A 307 -15.35 7.77 7.40
N ASN A 308 -15.24 6.44 7.44
CA ASN A 308 -14.05 5.73 6.97
C ASN A 308 -14.08 5.42 5.46
N LEU A 309 -15.21 5.64 4.79
CA LEU A 309 -15.41 5.40 3.36
C LEU A 309 -15.08 3.95 2.93
N GLY A 310 -15.23 2.99 3.85
CA GLY A 310 -14.86 1.58 3.64
C GLY A 310 -13.35 1.29 3.63
N LEU A 311 -12.50 2.25 4.02
CA LEU A 311 -11.05 2.04 4.15
C LEU A 311 -10.71 1.28 5.45
N PRO A 312 -9.59 0.52 5.53
CA PRO A 312 -9.20 -0.26 6.71
C PRO A 312 -8.70 0.58 7.91
N ILE A 313 -9.18 1.81 8.09
CA ILE A 313 -8.83 2.67 9.22
C ILE A 313 -9.42 2.04 10.51
N PRO A 314 -8.62 1.80 11.57
CA PRO A 314 -9.12 1.25 12.83
C PRO A 314 -10.22 2.09 13.50
N GLU A 315 -11.20 1.41 14.11
CA GLU A 315 -12.32 2.04 14.80
C GLU A 315 -11.86 2.97 15.93
N GLU A 316 -10.75 2.68 16.60
CA GLU A 316 -10.18 3.50 17.69
C GLU A 316 -9.69 4.87 17.21
N ILE A 317 -9.48 5.07 15.91
CA ILE A 317 -9.10 6.36 15.31
C ILE A 317 -10.34 7.15 14.87
N ILE A 318 -11.35 6.45 14.36
CA ILE A 318 -12.60 7.03 13.86
C ILE A 318 -13.50 7.48 15.03
N SER A 319 -13.55 6.68 16.10
CA SER A 319 -14.47 6.87 17.24
C SER A 319 -14.05 7.95 18.25
N MET A 320 -12.87 8.57 18.11
CA MET A 320 -12.43 9.66 19.00
C MET A 320 -13.23 10.97 18.87
N GLY A 321 -14.24 11.03 17.98
CA GLY A 321 -15.16 12.16 17.83
C GLY A 321 -16.45 12.09 18.68
N ALA A 322 -16.69 10.98 19.40
CA ALA A 322 -17.95 10.69 20.11
C ALA A 322 -17.88 10.95 21.64
#